data_AF-A0A4V5MKL1-F1
#
_entry.id   AF-A0A4V5MKL1-F1
#
_cell.length_a   1.000
_cell.length_b   1.000
_cell.length_c   1.000
_cell.angle_alpha   90.00
_cell.angle_beta   90.00
_cell.angle_gamma   90.00
#
_symmetry.space_group_name_H-M   'P 1'
#
loop_
_entity.id
_entity.type
_entity.pdbx_description
1 polymer ?
#
loop_
_entity_poly.entity_id
_entity_poly.type
_entity_poly.pdbx_seq_one_letter_code
_entity_poly.pdbx_strand_id
1 'polypeptide(L)'
;MKPKTIIIAVLLAIVAIVLFNNKEESSFWFFGDIRTSKLLILGVFFLIGVITGGIIFRRKKAHPKEYGVTNPNTPIAPTPLDEHPYSPSNLSDEDREYIRRD
;
A
#
# COMPACT_ATOMS: atom_id res chain seq x y z
N MET A 1 -21.56 11.42 9.36
CA MET A 1 -20.10 11.66 9.49
C MET A 1 -19.50 10.54 10.32
N LYS A 2 -18.30 10.04 9.98
CA LYS A 2 -17.66 8.98 10.78
C LYS A 2 -17.17 9.61 12.11
N PRO A 3 -17.24 8.93 13.26
CA PRO A 3 -16.80 9.49 14.56
C PRO A 3 -15.37 10.05 14.52
N LYS A 4 -14.48 9.39 13.76
CA LYS A 4 -13.12 9.85 13.49
C LYS A 4 -13.04 11.27 12.89
N THR A 5 -14.00 11.66 12.06
CA THR A 5 -14.04 13.00 11.46
C THR A 5 -14.35 14.06 12.51
N ILE A 6 -15.27 13.77 13.43
CA ILE A 6 -15.63 14.68 14.53
C ILE A 6 -14.42 14.86 15.46
N ILE A 7 -13.75 13.76 15.83
CA ILE A 7 -12.54 13.81 16.67
C ILE A 7 -11.46 14.67 16.03
N ILE A 8 -11.19 14.48 14.73
CA ILE A 8 -10.20 15.28 14.00
C ILE A 8 -10.60 16.77 13.96
N ALA A 9 -11.88 17.07 13.75
CA ALA A 9 -12.37 18.45 13.73
C ALA A 9 -12.19 19.15 15.09
N VAL A 10 -12.49 18.46 16.19
CA VAL A 10 -12.28 18.97 17.55
C VAL A 10 -10.79 19.22 17.82
N LEU A 11 -9.91 18.28 17.45
CA LEU A 11 -8.46 18.46 17.59
C LEU A 11 -7.96 19.67 16.77
N LEU A 12 -8.45 19.82 15.53
CA LEU A 12 -8.11 20.98 14.69
C LEU A 12 -8.57 22.30 15.30
N ALA A 13 -9.78 22.35 15.87
CA ALA A 13 -10.30 23.53 16.54
C ALA A 13 -9.44 23.93 17.75
N ILE A 14 -9.02 22.96 18.56
CA ILE A 14 -8.13 23.19 19.70
C ILE A 14 -6.78 23.76 19.22
N VAL A 15 -6.19 23.14 18.18
CA VAL A 15 -4.94 23.62 17.58
C VAL A 15 -5.07 25.05 17.08
N ALA A 16 -6.17 25.38 16.40
CA ALA A 16 -6.43 26.73 15.91
C ALA A 16 -6.55 27.75 17.07
N ILE A 17 -7.27 27.41 18.14
CA ILE A 17 -7.39 28.26 19.34
C ILE A 17 -6.01 28.52 19.96
N VAL A 18 -5.19 27.49 20.10
CA VAL A 18 -3.83 27.63 20.64
C VAL A 18 -2.99 28.54 19.74
N LEU A 19 -3.01 28.31 18.42
CA LEU A 19 -2.30 29.16 17.46
C LEU A 19 -2.72 30.63 17.59
N PHE A 20 -4.02 30.92 17.48
CA PHE A 20 -4.52 32.30 17.50
C PHE A 20 -4.31 33.03 18.84
N ASN A 21 -4.18 32.31 19.96
CA ASN A 21 -3.84 32.91 21.25
C ASN A 21 -2.32 33.19 21.42
N ASN A 22 -1.46 32.68 20.53
CA ASN A 22 -0.01 32.82 20.63
C ASN A 22 0.56 33.78 19.56
N LYS A 23 -0.03 34.97 19.41
CA LYS A 23 0.40 35.97 18.39
C LYS A 23 1.59 36.84 18.80
N GLU A 24 2.07 36.70 20.02
CA GLU A 24 3.20 37.47 20.54
C GLU A 24 4.51 37.13 19.83
N GLU A 25 5.45 38.08 19.86
CA GLU A 25 6.81 37.87 19.42
C GLU A 25 7.62 37.09 20.46
N SER A 26 8.54 36.25 20.01
CA SER A 26 9.52 35.53 20.82
C SER A 26 10.88 35.58 20.14
N SER A 27 11.96 35.52 20.92
CA SER A 27 13.24 35.13 20.35
C SER A 27 13.17 33.67 19.92
N PHE A 28 13.78 33.37 18.78
CA PHE A 28 13.89 32.03 18.25
C PHE A 28 15.35 31.71 18.00
N TRP A 29 15.92 30.80 18.78
CA TRP A 29 17.37 30.57 18.83
C TRP A 29 17.94 29.75 17.64
N PHE A 30 17.11 29.01 16.90
CA PHE A 30 17.57 28.01 15.93
C PHE A 30 18.34 28.61 14.72
N PHE A 31 18.15 29.89 14.41
CA PHE A 31 18.84 30.60 13.32
C PHE A 31 19.61 31.84 13.82
N GLY A 32 20.07 31.84 15.08
CA GLY A 32 20.53 33.04 15.79
C GLY A 32 19.39 33.71 16.55
N ASP A 33 19.63 34.76 17.34
CA ASP A 33 18.59 35.41 18.16
C ASP A 33 17.69 36.31 17.30
N ILE A 34 16.76 35.68 16.58
CA ILE A 34 15.81 36.36 15.70
C ILE A 34 14.49 36.52 16.44
N ARG A 35 13.96 37.74 16.49
CA ARG A 35 12.59 37.99 16.97
C ARG A 35 11.60 37.68 15.87
N THR A 36 10.75 36.70 16.11
CA THR A 36 9.69 36.29 15.18
C THR A 36 8.43 35.97 15.97
N SER A 37 7.28 35.87 15.31
CA SER A 37 6.02 35.54 15.98
C SER A 37 6.00 34.09 16.46
N LYS A 38 5.55 33.86 17.70
CA LYS A 38 5.30 32.52 18.26
C LYS A 38 4.33 31.73 17.38
N LEU A 39 3.33 32.41 16.81
CA LEU A 39 2.38 31.85 15.85
C LEU A 39 3.08 31.22 14.64
N LEU A 40 4.04 31.92 14.03
CA LEU A 40 4.75 31.44 12.84
C LEU A 40 5.60 30.22 13.19
N ILE A 41 6.35 30.27 14.31
CA ILE A 41 7.12 29.13 14.81
C ILE A 41 6.20 27.91 15.00
N LEU A 42 5.13 28.08 15.78
CA LEU A 42 4.24 27.00 16.16
C LEU A 42 3.49 26.42 14.94
N GLY A 43 3.08 27.27 13.99
CA GLY A 43 2.44 26.86 12.74
C GLY A 43 3.38 26.06 11.83
N VAL A 44 4.63 26.48 11.67
CA VAL A 44 5.62 25.76 10.85
C VAL A 44 5.95 24.40 11.47
N PHE A 45 6.23 24.35 12.77
CA PHE A 45 6.52 23.07 13.45
C PHE A 45 5.31 22.13 13.46
N PHE A 46 4.09 22.66 13.62
CA PHE A 46 2.87 21.88 13.49
C PHE A 46 2.76 21.28 12.09
N LEU A 47 2.98 22.07 11.03
CA LEU A 47 2.90 21.59 9.66
C LEU A 47 3.94 20.50 9.37
N ILE A 48 5.19 20.70 9.81
CA ILE A 48 6.26 19.70 9.70
C ILE A 48 5.87 18.42 10.43
N GLY A 49 5.31 18.53 11.65
CA GLY A 49 4.83 17.39 12.42
C GLY A 49 3.70 16.64 11.73
N VAL A 50 2.72 17.35 11.15
CA VAL A 50 1.60 16.75 10.40
C VAL A 50 2.09 16.03 9.15
N ILE A 51 3.01 16.64 8.39
CA ILE A 51 3.59 16.01 7.18
C ILE A 51 4.39 14.77 7.58
N THR A 52 5.29 14.90 8.55
CA THR A 52 6.16 13.80 9.00
C THR A 52 5.34 12.67 9.58
N GLY A 53 4.38 12.96 10.46
CA GLY A 53 3.43 11.98 10.98
C GLY A 53 2.61 11.35 9.85
N GLY A 54 2.11 12.15 8.91
CA GLY A 54 1.38 11.66 7.74
C GLY A 54 2.19 10.69 6.89
N ILE A 55 3.50 10.92 6.73
CA ILE A 55 4.42 10.03 6.02
C ILE A 55 4.68 8.75 6.82
N ILE A 56 4.99 8.86 8.11
CA ILE A 56 5.30 7.70 8.98
C ILE A 56 4.08 6.80 9.15
N PHE A 57 2.91 7.39 9.42
CA PHE A 57 1.65 6.67 9.59
C PHE A 57 0.97 6.34 8.26
N ARG A 58 1.57 6.70 7.12
CA ARG A 58 1.05 6.31 5.80
C ARG A 58 1.09 4.79 5.73
N ARG A 59 -0.07 4.15 5.87
CA ARG A 59 -0.21 2.71 5.64
C ARG A 59 0.39 2.41 4.27
N LYS A 60 1.52 1.69 4.25
CA LYS A 60 2.05 1.12 3.01
C LYS A 60 0.92 0.25 2.45
N LYS A 61 0.57 0.44 1.17
CA LYS A 61 -0.41 -0.43 0.51
C LYS A 61 0.08 -1.85 0.75
N ALA A 62 -0.73 -2.67 1.42
CA ALA A 62 -0.40 -4.07 1.60
C ALA A 62 -0.19 -4.61 0.18
N HIS A 63 0.99 -5.18 -0.10
CA HIS A 63 1.15 -5.95 -1.31
C HIS A 63 -0.01 -6.97 -1.35
N PRO A 64 -0.69 -7.12 -2.49
CA PRO A 64 -1.75 -8.12 -2.59
C PRO A 64 -1.18 -9.45 -2.13
N LYS A 65 -1.76 -10.01 -1.06
CA LYS A 65 -1.29 -11.28 -0.46
C LYS A 65 -1.49 -12.48 -1.38
N GLU A 66 -2.20 -12.26 -2.47
CA GLU A 66 -2.44 -13.24 -3.50
C GLU A 66 -2.01 -12.61 -4.82
N TYR A 67 -0.80 -12.96 -5.26
CA TYR A 67 -0.60 -13.09 -6.70
C TYR A 67 -1.43 -14.31 -7.07
N GLY A 68 -2.57 -14.10 -7.73
CA GLY A 68 -3.31 -15.20 -8.32
C GLY A 68 -2.37 -15.92 -9.27
N VAL A 69 -1.84 -17.07 -8.85
CA VAL A 69 -1.09 -17.95 -9.74
C VAL A 69 -2.15 -18.54 -10.66
N THR A 70 -2.43 -17.87 -11.78
CA THR A 70 -3.08 -18.52 -12.91
C THR A 70 -2.02 -19.43 -13.52
N ASN A 71 -1.79 -20.59 -12.89
CA ASN A 71 -1.09 -21.66 -13.57
C ASN A 71 -2.09 -22.24 -14.58
N PRO A 72 -1.89 -22.10 -15.90
CA PRO A 72 -2.75 -22.76 -16.89
C PRO A 72 -2.65 -24.29 -16.83
N ASN A 73 -1.67 -24.85 -16.10
CA ASN A 73 -1.51 -26.28 -15.89
C ASN A 73 -2.04 -26.70 -14.50
N THR A 74 -3.34 -26.59 -14.29
CA THR A 74 -4.04 -27.42 -13.29
C THR A 74 -4.04 -28.88 -13.80
N PRO A 75 -3.62 -29.88 -12.99
CA PRO A 75 -3.77 -31.27 -13.37
C PRO A 75 -5.27 -31.58 -13.43
N ILE A 76 -5.76 -31.76 -14.65
CA ILE A 76 -7.09 -32.31 -14.91
C ILE A 76 -7.10 -33.71 -14.28
N ALA A 77 -8.17 -34.05 -13.56
CA ALA A 77 -8.41 -35.37 -13.01
C ALA A 77 -8.09 -36.46 -14.05
N PRO A 78 -7.56 -37.64 -13.66
CA PRO A 78 -7.12 -38.66 -14.61
C PRO A 78 -8.28 -39.06 -15.52
N THR A 79 -8.24 -38.59 -16.76
CA THR A 79 -9.10 -39.08 -17.84
C THR A 79 -8.68 -40.53 -18.09
N PRO A 80 -9.61 -41.48 -18.28
CA PRO A 80 -9.26 -42.84 -18.66
C PRO A 80 -8.29 -42.81 -19.84
N LEU A 81 -7.20 -43.58 -19.78
CA LEU A 81 -6.13 -43.60 -20.79
C LEU A 81 -6.65 -43.78 -22.22
N ASP A 82 -7.82 -44.39 -22.38
CA ASP A 82 -8.48 -44.65 -23.66
C ASP A 82 -9.00 -43.38 -24.37
N GLU A 83 -9.27 -42.28 -23.64
CA GLU A 83 -9.75 -41.01 -24.19
C GLU A 83 -8.65 -39.95 -24.35
N HIS A 84 -7.38 -40.28 -24.04
CA HIS A 84 -6.28 -39.32 -24.23
C HIS A 84 -6.01 -39.12 -25.73
N PRO A 85 -5.77 -37.88 -26.20
CA PRO A 85 -5.35 -37.62 -27.59
C PRO A 85 -4.02 -38.28 -27.99
N TYR A 86 -3.27 -38.83 -27.02
CA TYR A 86 -2.02 -39.57 -27.23
C TYR A 86 -2.18 -41.06 -26.91
N SER A 87 -3.41 -41.56 -26.79
CA SER A 87 -3.66 -43.00 -26.68
C SER A 87 -3.13 -43.70 -27.93
N PRO A 88 -2.52 -44.89 -27.83
CA PRO A 88 -1.98 -45.62 -28.98
C PRO A 88 -3.01 -45.76 -30.11
N SER A 89 -4.29 -45.93 -29.78
CA SER A 89 -5.40 -46.03 -30.74
C SER A 89 -5.62 -44.75 -31.57
N ASN A 90 -5.27 -43.57 -31.05
CA ASN A 90 -5.50 -42.26 -31.68
C ASN A 90 -4.28 -41.70 -32.43
N LEU A 91 -3.13 -42.37 -32.36
CA LEU A 91 -1.91 -41.98 -33.06
C LEU A 91 -1.89 -42.55 -34.49
N SER A 92 -1.21 -41.85 -35.41
CA SER A 92 -0.94 -42.36 -36.74
C SER A 92 0.05 -43.54 -36.68
N ASP A 93 0.06 -44.40 -37.71
CA ASP A 93 0.96 -45.56 -37.73
C ASP A 93 2.44 -45.17 -37.72
N GLU A 94 2.78 -44.00 -38.27
CA GLU A 94 4.14 -43.45 -38.24
C GLU A 94 4.54 -43.02 -36.82
N ASP A 95 3.66 -42.30 -36.11
CA ASP A 95 3.92 -41.86 -34.73
C ASP A 95 4.04 -43.05 -33.76
N ARG A 96 3.25 -44.11 -33.98
CA ARG A 96 3.32 -45.35 -33.21
C ARG A 96 4.66 -46.06 -33.37
N GLU A 97 5.20 -46.10 -34.58
CA GLU A 97 6.50 -46.73 -34.88
C GLU A 97 7.66 -45.92 -34.28
N TYR A 98 7.55 -44.58 -34.28
CA TYR A 98 8.55 -43.70 -33.65
C TYR A 98 8.67 -43.95 -32.15
N ILE A 99 7.55 -44.00 -31.42
CA ILE A 99 7.53 -44.25 -29.98
C ILE A 99 8.02 -45.67 -29.62
N ARG A 100 7.81 -46.66 -30.50
CA ARG A 100 8.26 -48.05 -30.26
C ARG A 100 9.77 -48.22 -30.41
N ARG A 101 10.45 -47.30 -31.11
CA ARG A 101 11.89 -47.41 -31.40
C ARG A 101 12.82 -46.82 -30.33
N ASP A 102 12.29 -46.07 -29.37
CA ASP A 102 12.98 -45.63 -28.15
C ASP A 102 12.67 -46.58 -26.96
#